data_AF-A0AAW9IEW6-F1
#
_entry.id   AF-A0AAW9IEW6-F1
#
_cell.length_a   1.000
_cell.length_b   1.000
_cell.length_c   1.000
_cell.angle_alpha   90.00
_cell.angle_beta   90.00
_cell.angle_gamma   90.00
#
_symmetry.space_group_name_H-M   'P 1'
#
loop_
_entity.id
_entity.type
_entity.pdbx_description
1 polymer ?
#
loop_
_entity_poly.entity_id
_entity_poly.type
_entity_poly.pdbx_seq_one_letter_code
_entity_poly.pdbx_strand_id
1 'polypeptide(L)'
;MVHNVLKSRRDIILIGASTGGPNAIEKVISELTTDLDISVLVVQHMPSGFTKAFAERLNKKCALDVLEGSDGIKIEKNKVYIAPGGFLMTVE
;
A
#
# COMPACT_ATOMS: atom_id res chain seq x y z
N MET A 1 -5.17 5.92 -36.66
CA MET A 1 -4.42 4.81 -36.04
C MET A 1 -4.53 4.97 -34.54
N VAL A 2 -5.51 4.33 -33.91
CA VAL A 2 -5.67 4.36 -32.45
C VAL A 2 -4.74 3.27 -31.92
N HIS A 3 -3.65 3.65 -31.27
CA HIS A 3 -2.77 2.69 -30.62
C HIS A 3 -3.53 2.08 -29.44
N ASN A 4 -4.13 0.93 -29.68
CA ASN A 4 -4.73 0.12 -28.63
C ASN A 4 -3.58 -0.63 -27.95
N VAL A 5 -2.87 0.07 -27.07
CA VAL A 5 -1.89 -0.56 -26.19
C VAL A 5 -2.70 -1.45 -25.25
N LEU A 6 -2.53 -2.77 -25.38
CA LEU A 6 -3.10 -3.73 -24.45
C LEU A 6 -2.69 -3.32 -23.04
N LYS A 7 -3.63 -2.74 -22.27
CA LYS A 7 -3.41 -2.32 -20.88
C LYS A 7 -3.06 -3.57 -20.10
N SER A 8 -1.77 -3.75 -19.82
CA SER A 8 -1.23 -4.87 -19.06
C SER A 8 -1.98 -4.91 -17.72
N ARG A 9 -2.88 -5.88 -17.57
CA ARG A 9 -3.62 -6.10 -16.32
C ARG A 9 -2.64 -6.60 -15.26
N ARG A 10 -2.13 -5.68 -14.42
CA ARG A 10 -1.68 -5.89 -13.03
C ARG A 10 -1.13 -4.56 -12.52
N ASP A 11 -2.02 -3.76 -11.94
CA ASP A 11 -1.78 -2.39 -11.49
C ASP A 11 -1.49 -2.38 -9.98
N ILE A 12 -0.37 -2.99 -9.56
CA ILE A 12 0.06 -3.00 -8.14
C ILE A 12 1.49 -2.50 -8.01
N ILE A 13 1.72 -1.58 -7.06
CA ILE A 13 3.04 -1.21 -6.56
C ILE A 13 3.28 -1.94 -5.24
N LEU A 14 4.40 -2.64 -5.11
CA LEU A 14 4.85 -3.25 -3.86
C LEU A 14 6.03 -2.48 -3.28
N ILE A 15 5.93 -2.06 -2.03
CA ILE A 15 7.00 -1.37 -1.28
C ILE A 15 7.44 -2.26 -0.13
N GLY A 16 8.72 -2.64 -0.11
CA GLY A 16 9.35 -3.35 1.01
C GLY A 16 10.32 -2.44 1.77
N ALA A 17 10.22 -2.37 3.09
CA ALA A 17 11.12 -1.56 3.92
C ALA A 17 11.35 -2.12 5.33
N SER A 18 12.39 -1.61 6.01
CA SER A 18 12.77 -2.00 7.39
C SER A 18 13.24 -0.77 8.18
N THR A 19 14.53 -0.69 8.54
CA THR A 19 15.08 0.44 9.32
C THR A 19 14.97 1.75 8.54
N GLY A 20 14.42 2.80 9.15
CA GLY A 20 14.12 4.09 8.49
C GLY A 20 12.92 4.06 7.53
N GLY A 21 12.36 2.87 7.27
CA GLY A 21 11.26 2.64 6.35
C GLY A 21 9.99 3.44 6.66
N PRO A 22 9.52 3.58 7.92
CA PRO A 22 8.29 4.32 8.22
C PRO A 22 8.31 5.77 7.73
N ASN A 23 9.45 6.46 7.83
CA ASN A 23 9.57 7.84 7.36
C ASN A 23 9.65 7.91 5.83
N ALA A 24 10.35 6.96 5.21
CA ALA A 24 10.46 6.89 3.75
C ALA A 24 9.12 6.58 3.08
N ILE A 25 8.40 5.59 3.62
CA ILE A 25 7.05 5.21 3.19
C ILE A 25 6.10 6.40 3.33
N GLU A 26 6.10 7.07 4.48
CA GLU A 26 5.25 8.24 4.69
C GLU A 26 5.50 9.31 3.64
N LYS A 27 6.77 9.65 3.37
CA LYS A 27 7.12 10.64 2.36
C LYS A 27 6.55 10.25 0.99
N VAL A 28 6.83 9.03 0.54
CA VAL A 28 6.38 8.54 -0.78
C VAL A 28 4.85 8.55 -0.88
N ILE A 29 4.15 8.01 0.11
CA ILE A 29 2.70 7.82 0.03
C ILE A 29 1.94 9.14 0.21
N SER A 30 2.47 10.07 1.01
CA SER A 30 1.85 11.39 1.19
C SER A 30 1.84 12.26 -0.08
N GLU A 31 2.73 11.96 -1.03
CA GLU A 31 2.81 12.64 -2.32
C GLU A 31 1.89 12.01 -3.39
N LEU A 32 1.23 10.89 -3.09
CA LEU A 32 0.32 10.21 -4.02
C LEU A 32 -1.08 10.84 -4.02
N THR A 33 -1.69 10.89 -5.20
CA THR A 33 -3.02 11.44 -5.45
C THR A 33 -4.07 10.34 -5.65
N THR A 34 -5.35 10.69 -5.54
CA THR A 34 -6.49 9.75 -5.59
C THR A 34 -6.81 9.18 -6.97
N ASP A 35 -6.14 9.66 -8.03
CA ASP A 35 -6.31 9.24 -9.43
C ASP A 35 -5.19 8.32 -9.93
N LEU A 36 -4.44 7.70 -9.01
CA LEU A 36 -3.31 6.82 -9.30
C LEU A 36 -3.67 5.62 -10.21
N ASP A 37 -4.94 5.17 -10.22
CA ASP A 37 -5.48 4.01 -10.96
C ASP A 37 -4.73 2.69 -10.67
N ILE A 38 -3.99 2.63 -9.56
CA ILE A 38 -3.11 1.52 -9.13
C ILE A 38 -3.31 1.31 -7.63
N SER A 39 -3.10 0.07 -7.14
CA SER A 39 -3.08 -0.24 -5.72
C SER A 39 -1.65 -0.29 -5.17
N VAL A 40 -1.45 0.12 -3.92
CA VAL A 40 -0.13 0.08 -3.26
C VAL A 40 -0.15 -0.91 -2.11
N LEU A 41 0.78 -1.85 -2.10
CA LEU A 41 0.99 -2.80 -1.01
C LEU A 41 2.31 -2.47 -0.33
N VAL A 42 2.32 -2.41 0.99
CA VAL A 42 3.49 -2.03 1.79
C VAL A 42 3.80 -3.11 2.80
N VAL A 43 4.98 -3.70 2.70
CA VAL A 43 5.54 -4.60 3.69
C VAL A 43 6.64 -3.86 4.44
N GLN A 44 6.32 -3.44 5.65
CA GLN A 44 7.26 -2.81 6.56
C GLN A 44 7.58 -3.79 7.69
N HIS A 45 8.86 -4.12 7.88
CA HIS A 45 9.28 -4.97 9.00
C HIS A 45 9.01 -4.24 10.33
N MET A 46 7.94 -4.63 11.00
CA MET A 46 7.46 -4.07 12.26
C MET A 46 6.86 -5.17 13.14
N PRO A 47 6.95 -5.05 14.48
CA PRO A 47 6.30 -6.00 15.39
C PRO A 47 4.78 -5.98 15.25
N SER A 48 4.14 -7.10 15.63
CA SER A 48 2.69 -7.18 15.69
C SER A 48 2.11 -6.09 16.61
N GLY A 49 0.96 -5.53 16.23
CA GLY A 49 0.31 -4.43 16.93
C GLY A 49 0.79 -3.02 16.55
N PHE A 50 1.94 -2.87 15.88
CA PHE A 50 2.43 -1.56 15.44
C PHE A 50 1.99 -1.19 14.01
N THR A 51 1.73 -2.19 13.17
CA THR A 51 1.35 -2.01 11.75
C THR A 51 0.00 -1.31 11.60
N LYS A 52 -0.98 -1.63 12.46
CA LYS A 52 -2.27 -0.92 12.52
C LYS A 52 -2.11 0.57 12.83
N ALA A 53 -1.36 0.89 13.89
CA ALA A 53 -1.10 2.27 14.27
C ALA A 53 -0.34 3.03 13.17
N PHE A 54 0.53 2.33 12.43
CA PHE A 54 1.21 2.91 11.27
C PHE A 54 0.25 3.19 10.12
N ALA A 55 -0.65 2.26 9.77
CA ALA A 55 -1.68 2.48 8.75
C ALA A 55 -2.60 3.65 9.11
N GLU A 56 -3.09 3.71 10.35
CA GLU A 56 -3.94 4.81 10.84
C GLU A 56 -3.23 6.17 10.78
N ARG A 57 -1.93 6.19 11.07
CA ARG A 57 -1.11 7.41 11.01
C ARG A 57 -0.93 7.89 9.57
N LEU A 58 -0.69 6.99 8.63
CA LEU A 58 -0.60 7.30 7.20
C LEU A 58 -1.95 7.76 6.64
N ASN A 59 -3.05 7.11 7.02
CA ASN A 59 -4.40 7.45 6.58
C ASN A 59 -4.80 8.89 6.92
N LYS A 60 -4.24 9.47 8.00
CA LYS A 60 -4.46 10.87 8.40
C LYS A 60 -3.65 11.88 7.58
N LYS A 61 -2.63 11.42 6.84
CA LYS A 61 -1.63 12.26 6.17
C LYS A 61 -1.65 12.13 4.65
N CYS A 62 -2.29 11.09 4.12
CA CYS A 62 -2.30 10.78 2.69
C CYS A 62 -3.69 11.05 2.11
N ALA A 63 -3.75 11.35 0.82
CA ALA A 63 -5.03 11.51 0.12
C ALA A 63 -5.71 10.17 -0.18
N LEU A 64 -4.92 9.10 -0.30
CA LEU A 64 -5.39 7.73 -0.50
C LEU A 64 -5.81 7.09 0.83
N ASP A 65 -6.82 6.22 0.79
CA ASP A 65 -7.19 5.39 1.93
C ASP A 65 -6.04 4.43 2.25
N VAL A 66 -5.58 4.45 3.50
CA VAL A 66 -4.53 3.56 4.02
C VAL A 66 -5.11 2.64 5.09
N LEU A 67 -4.98 1.34 4.87
CA LEU A 67 -5.57 0.29 5.68
C LEU A 67 -4.50 -0.73 6.07
N GLU A 68 -4.65 -1.37 7.22
CA GLU A 68 -3.93 -2.62 7.49
C GLU A 68 -4.61 -3.75 6.71
N GLY A 69 -3.82 -4.58 6.03
CA GLY A 69 -4.32 -5.74 5.29
C GLY A 69 -4.89 -6.79 6.24
N SER A 70 -5.93 -7.48 5.77
CA SER A 70 -6.53 -8.63 6.43
C SER A 70 -6.64 -9.78 5.44
N ASP A 71 -6.70 -11.01 5.94
CA ASP A 71 -6.96 -12.17 5.09
C ASP A 71 -8.28 -12.01 4.31
N GLY A 72 -8.29 -12.47 3.06
CA GLY A 72 -9.43 -12.35 2.15
C GLY A 72 -9.80 -10.93 1.71
N ILE A 73 -9.01 -9.90 2.05
CA ILE A 73 -9.31 -8.54 1.60
C ILE A 73 -9.18 -8.42 0.08
N LYS A 74 -10.18 -7.79 -0.55
CA LYS A 74 -10.10 -7.46 -1.97
C LYS A 74 -9.18 -6.25 -2.16
N ILE A 75 -8.17 -6.41 -3.02
CA ILE A 75 -7.27 -5.32 -3.40
C ILE A 75 -8.00 -4.38 -4.37
N GLU A 76 -8.19 -3.14 -3.95
CA GLU A 76 -8.84 -2.09 -4.72
C GLU A 76 -7.81 -1.04 -5.16
N LYS A 77 -8.11 -0.40 -6.29
CA LYS A 77 -7.30 0.70 -6.82
C LYS A 77 -7.43 1.92 -5.92
N ASN A 78 -6.42 2.79 -5.95
CA ASN A 78 -6.37 4.02 -5.17
C ASN A 78 -6.48 3.76 -3.66
N LYS A 79 -5.90 2.64 -3.21
CA LYS A 79 -5.76 2.28 -1.81
C LYS A 79 -4.36 1.81 -1.51
N VAL A 80 -3.98 1.96 -0.25
CA VAL A 80 -2.72 1.50 0.30
C VAL A 80 -3.00 0.45 1.36
N TYR A 81 -2.36 -0.70 1.26
CA TYR A 81 -2.48 -1.79 2.23
C TYR A 81 -1.15 -2.04 2.93
N ILE A 82 -1.13 -1.89 4.25
CA ILE A 82 0.02 -2.19 5.11
C ILE A 82 -0.08 -3.65 5.54
N ALA A 83 0.96 -4.44 5.31
CA ALA A 83 0.99 -5.83 5.76
C ALA A 83 0.90 -5.92 7.30
N PRO A 84 0.05 -6.80 7.84
CA PRO A 84 -0.09 -6.97 9.27
C PRO A 84 1.17 -7.62 9.86
N GLY A 85 1.68 -7.07 10.97
CA GLY A 85 2.86 -7.59 11.65
C GLY A 85 2.60 -8.98 12.23
N GLY A 86 3.55 -9.90 12.03
CA GLY A 86 3.44 -11.29 12.47
C GLY A 86 2.88 -12.26 11.41
N PHE A 87 2.53 -11.76 10.23
CA PHE A 87 2.05 -12.57 9.10
C PHE A 87 2.82 -12.25 7.82
N LEU A 88 2.77 -13.18 6.86
CA LEU A 88 3.22 -12.92 5.49
C LEU A 88 2.03 -12.40 4.68
N MET A 89 2.25 -11.34 3.91
CA MET A 89 1.29 -10.87 2.91
C MET A 89 1.51 -11.64 1.61
N THR A 90 0.44 -12.27 1.10
CA THR A 90 0.40 -12.94 -0.21
C THR A 90 -0.69 -12.29 -1.07
N VAL A 91 -0.57 -12.46 -2.40
CA VAL A 91 -1.52 -11.94 -3.38
C VAL A 91 -1.83 -13.04 -4.38
N GLU A 92 -3.12 -13.24 -4.68
CA GLU A 92 -3.65 -14.28 -5.57
C GLU A 92 -4.55 -13.71 -6.67
#